data_AF-A0A8C5C9L1-F1
#
_entry.id   AF-A0A8C5C9L1-F1
#
_cell.length_a   1.000
_cell.length_b   1.000
_cell.length_c   1.000
_cell.angle_alpha   90.00
_cell.angle_beta   90.00
_cell.angle_gamma   90.00
#
_symmetry.space_group_name_H-M   'P 1'
#
loop_
_entity.id
_entity.type
_entity.pdbx_description
1 polymer ?
#
loop_
_entity_poly.entity_id
_entity_poly.type
_entity_poly.pdbx_seq_one_letter_code
_entity_poly.pdbx_strand_id
1 'polypeptide(L)'
;MVMVLFVSCFVNADKMHGLSKWCVILIWMVSFTVVTGQDCNISNFNNGQISHLNIDIVGMEETYSNEKQIIVPCKHGFTGFFKIKCSGGVWTKVLGDKCTAKSCGHPGESLNADFTLVSGTDFVFPSQVQYKCHEGYIMVSRNPYRRCLDQGWSGNTPTCEAIKCPDITVDENVLVTGNRLQSSYGNVLQFGCRNRLLALYGPLHIRCEGNGQWNEGPPTCDEVKCKVPDIANGRAHNTEYAEGQHLTITCNDGYSPSGRRPQCLNIRKRAGWSQTPLCERVTCQLPQERGTTYPDGYTDRFLPGKNVSVNCAQGYWFSFNDQQTQKTITCTESGKWISAGVIWMGPCQVIRCQDPNDPNLKERLRSTGYGGYAYYRCKQGFRPTDYVIARCTENGWTPNPLCEVPSQCNLPKRVENAVITEKKREVYSDGDGVTYKCRTNYRMEGESVIRCQRGQWTPGTPTCIRKFFFSNGIEHKSRISCIATTKVVTVTPDRGRLHHGFALFFRTIISNFFDSGDQVIWLSFMPTLLLCS
;
A
#
# COMPACT_ATOMS: atom_id res chain seq x y z
N MET A 1 -74.02 27.52 -70.90
CA MET A 1 -73.58 27.79 -72.29
C MET A 1 -74.55 27.11 -73.24
N VAL A 2 -75.59 27.84 -73.68
CA VAL A 2 -76.30 27.62 -74.94
C VAL A 2 -76.59 29.02 -75.47
N MET A 3 -76.13 29.26 -76.68
CA MET A 3 -76.12 30.51 -77.43
C MET A 3 -77.14 30.37 -78.58
N VAL A 4 -77.46 31.51 -79.22
CA VAL A 4 -78.05 31.67 -80.58
C VAL A 4 -79.57 31.96 -80.60
N LEU A 5 -80.12 32.95 -81.32
CA LEU A 5 -79.68 34.16 -82.06
C LEU A 5 -80.96 35.02 -82.25
N PHE A 6 -80.84 36.36 -82.31
CA PHE A 6 -81.95 37.29 -82.56
C PHE A 6 -82.24 37.51 -84.06
N VAL A 7 -83.52 37.72 -84.35
CA VAL A 7 -84.15 38.05 -85.65
C VAL A 7 -83.88 39.49 -86.07
N SER A 8 -83.87 39.77 -87.39
CA SER A 8 -84.31 41.06 -87.96
C SER A 8 -84.65 40.93 -89.46
N CYS A 9 -85.87 41.34 -89.86
CA CYS A 9 -86.17 42.05 -91.13
C CYS A 9 -87.64 42.50 -91.10
N PHE A 10 -87.88 43.81 -90.92
CA PHE A 10 -88.12 44.85 -91.93
C PHE A 10 -89.58 44.94 -92.38
N VAL A 11 -90.21 46.02 -91.93
CA VAL A 11 -91.56 46.49 -92.27
C VAL A 11 -91.54 47.02 -93.71
N ASN A 12 -92.58 46.71 -94.48
CA ASN A 12 -92.98 47.55 -95.61
C ASN A 12 -94.49 47.82 -95.55
N ALA A 13 -94.84 49.08 -95.77
CA ALA A 13 -96.18 49.63 -95.64
C ALA A 13 -97.02 49.38 -96.90
N ASP A 14 -98.26 48.91 -96.74
CA ASP A 14 -99.46 49.63 -97.19
C ASP A 14 -100.74 48.76 -97.05
N LYS A 15 -101.76 49.39 -96.46
CA LYS A 15 -103.21 49.14 -96.52
C LYS A 15 -103.84 47.79 -96.09
N MET A 16 -104.80 48.01 -95.17
CA MET A 16 -106.11 47.37 -94.98
C MET A 16 -106.24 46.11 -94.12
N HIS A 17 -106.89 46.35 -92.97
CA HIS A 17 -107.93 45.56 -92.30
C HIS A 17 -107.62 44.20 -91.67
N GLY A 18 -107.71 44.19 -90.32
CA GLY A 18 -108.51 43.20 -89.58
C GLY A 18 -107.76 42.00 -88.99
N LEU A 19 -107.99 41.77 -87.69
CA LEU A 19 -107.69 40.57 -86.89
C LEU A 19 -106.25 40.47 -86.34
N SER A 20 -105.99 40.91 -85.10
CA SER A 20 -106.32 40.29 -83.79
C SER A 20 -105.20 39.42 -83.20
N LYS A 21 -104.38 40.06 -82.36
CA LYS A 21 -104.09 39.71 -80.95
C LYS A 21 -103.63 38.30 -80.50
N TRP A 22 -103.28 37.35 -81.36
CA TRP A 22 -102.98 35.96 -80.91
C TRP A 22 -101.55 35.43 -81.06
N CYS A 23 -100.57 36.21 -81.56
CA CYS A 23 -99.19 35.71 -81.75
C CYS A 23 -98.10 36.33 -80.86
N VAL A 24 -98.44 37.23 -79.92
CA VAL A 24 -97.45 37.87 -79.01
C VAL A 24 -97.43 37.26 -77.61
N ILE A 25 -98.33 36.29 -77.32
CA ILE A 25 -98.48 35.70 -75.97
C ILE A 25 -97.63 34.43 -75.76
N LEU A 26 -97.06 33.82 -76.81
CA LEU A 26 -96.35 32.53 -76.69
C LEU A 26 -94.81 32.61 -76.62
N ILE A 27 -94.20 33.80 -76.70
CA ILE A 27 -92.74 33.99 -76.55
C ILE A 27 -92.36 34.51 -75.14
N TRP A 28 -93.34 34.74 -74.25
CA TRP A 28 -93.13 35.06 -72.83
C TRP A 28 -93.35 33.87 -71.88
N MET A 29 -93.59 32.67 -72.42
CA MET A 29 -93.89 31.44 -71.66
C MET A 29 -92.84 30.34 -71.89
N VAL A 30 -91.56 30.70 -71.86
CA VAL A 30 -90.46 29.74 -71.77
C VAL A 30 -89.55 30.14 -70.62
N SER A 31 -89.83 29.52 -69.47
CA SER A 31 -88.82 29.11 -68.49
C SER A 31 -88.08 30.20 -67.72
N PHE A 32 -88.78 31.14 -67.09
CA PHE A 32 -88.44 31.45 -65.70
C PHE A 32 -89.15 30.42 -64.81
N THR A 33 -88.72 29.16 -64.87
CA THR A 33 -88.83 28.33 -63.68
C THR A 33 -87.92 28.99 -62.66
N VAL A 34 -88.48 29.86 -61.82
CA VAL A 34 -87.84 30.19 -60.55
C VAL A 34 -87.67 28.83 -59.89
N VAL A 35 -86.44 28.32 -59.88
CA VAL A 35 -86.07 27.23 -58.99
C VAL A 35 -86.22 27.83 -57.61
N THR A 36 -87.41 27.70 -57.03
CA THR A 36 -87.65 28.02 -55.63
C THR A 36 -86.85 26.98 -54.86
N GLY A 37 -85.61 27.33 -54.53
CA GLY A 37 -84.82 26.54 -53.61
C GLY A 37 -85.59 26.38 -52.32
N GLN A 38 -85.80 25.15 -51.89
CA GLN A 38 -86.53 24.87 -50.65
C GLN A 38 -85.68 25.32 -49.45
N ASP A 39 -86.31 26.06 -48.53
CA ASP A 39 -85.66 26.53 -47.30
C ASP A 39 -85.39 25.37 -46.34
N CYS A 40 -84.33 25.48 -45.54
CA CYS A 40 -83.94 24.44 -44.59
C CYS A 40 -84.42 24.77 -43.18
N ASN A 41 -85.00 23.77 -42.49
CA ASN A 41 -85.36 23.87 -41.07
C ASN A 41 -84.22 23.32 -40.20
N ILE A 42 -83.87 24.04 -39.13
CA ILE A 42 -82.79 23.64 -38.21
C ILE A 42 -83.14 22.36 -37.42
N SER A 43 -84.42 22.11 -37.14
CA SER A 43 -84.87 20.88 -36.47
C SER A 43 -84.67 19.63 -37.32
N ASN A 44 -84.69 19.75 -38.65
CA ASN A 44 -84.43 18.64 -39.59
C ASN A 44 -82.95 18.24 -39.62
N PHE A 45 -82.07 19.04 -39.04
CA PHE A 45 -80.66 18.68 -38.84
C PHE A 45 -80.49 17.53 -37.83
N ASN A 46 -81.50 17.27 -36.97
CA ASN A 46 -81.37 16.40 -35.80
C ASN A 46 -81.61 14.89 -36.03
N ASN A 47 -81.48 14.37 -37.25
CA ASN A 47 -81.57 12.93 -37.50
C ASN A 47 -80.19 12.23 -37.38
N GLY A 48 -79.89 11.79 -36.16
CA GLY A 48 -79.12 10.55 -35.89
C GLY A 48 -77.60 10.54 -36.03
N GLN A 49 -76.96 11.47 -36.75
CA GLN A 49 -75.51 11.41 -37.04
C GLN A 49 -74.63 12.47 -36.35
N ILE A 50 -75.17 13.29 -35.45
CA ILE A 50 -74.55 14.59 -35.06
C ILE A 50 -74.23 14.72 -33.56
N SER A 51 -74.65 13.76 -32.72
CA SER A 51 -74.34 13.74 -31.28
C SER A 51 -72.83 13.73 -30.98
N HIS A 52 -72.01 13.17 -31.87
CA HIS A 52 -70.54 13.13 -31.77
C HIS A 52 -69.82 14.44 -32.17
N LEU A 53 -70.56 15.46 -32.60
CA LEU A 53 -70.02 16.72 -33.10
C LEU A 53 -69.99 17.85 -32.06
N ASN A 54 -70.49 17.63 -30.83
CA ASN A 54 -70.42 18.59 -29.70
C ASN A 54 -70.85 20.03 -30.05
N ILE A 55 -71.88 20.18 -30.89
CA ILE A 55 -72.47 21.45 -31.32
C ILE A 55 -73.69 21.84 -30.48
N ASP A 56 -73.97 23.15 -30.42
CA ASP A 56 -75.14 23.73 -29.76
C ASP A 56 -76.02 24.45 -30.79
N ILE A 57 -77.31 24.10 -30.82
CA ILE A 57 -78.31 24.63 -31.75
C ILE A 57 -79.38 25.46 -31.01
N VAL A 58 -79.27 25.59 -29.69
CA VAL A 58 -80.23 26.34 -28.88
C VAL A 58 -80.10 27.84 -29.20
N GLY A 59 -81.22 28.48 -29.52
CA GLY A 59 -81.28 29.92 -29.85
C GLY A 59 -81.04 30.28 -31.33
N MET A 60 -80.95 29.30 -32.23
CA MET A 60 -80.90 29.53 -33.67
C MET A 60 -82.29 29.83 -34.28
N GLU A 61 -82.31 30.45 -35.47
CA GLU A 61 -83.55 30.70 -36.23
C GLU A 61 -84.14 29.36 -36.70
N GLU A 62 -85.46 29.24 -36.74
CA GLU A 62 -86.13 27.99 -37.11
C GLU A 62 -85.93 27.62 -38.59
N THR A 63 -85.81 28.62 -39.48
CA THR A 63 -85.72 28.42 -40.94
C THR A 63 -84.69 29.32 -41.61
N TYR A 64 -83.95 28.78 -42.57
CA TYR A 64 -82.92 29.48 -43.33
C TYR A 64 -83.16 29.36 -44.84
N SER A 65 -82.98 30.48 -45.56
CA SER A 65 -83.15 30.54 -47.01
C SER A 65 -82.19 29.61 -47.75
N ASN A 66 -82.61 29.07 -48.91
CA ASN A 66 -81.73 28.27 -49.76
C ASN A 66 -80.39 28.97 -50.08
N GLU A 67 -79.31 28.21 -50.14
CA GLU A 67 -77.90 28.64 -50.33
C GLU A 67 -77.27 29.44 -49.16
N LYS A 68 -78.01 29.73 -48.07
CA LYS A 68 -77.48 30.42 -46.88
C LYS A 68 -76.48 29.53 -46.13
N GLN A 69 -75.34 30.11 -45.77
CA GLN A 69 -74.32 29.46 -44.93
C GLN A 69 -74.41 29.99 -43.50
N ILE A 70 -74.44 29.09 -42.53
CA ILE A 70 -74.48 29.44 -41.11
C ILE A 70 -73.37 28.71 -40.34
N ILE A 71 -72.92 29.35 -39.26
CA ILE A 71 -71.94 28.79 -38.33
C ILE A 71 -72.70 28.30 -37.11
N VAL A 72 -72.52 27.02 -36.77
CA VAL A 72 -73.09 26.41 -35.58
C VAL A 72 -72.07 26.52 -34.45
N PRO A 73 -72.43 27.14 -33.30
CA PRO A 73 -71.54 27.22 -32.15
C PRO A 73 -71.35 25.84 -31.52
N CYS A 74 -70.23 25.65 -30.85
CA CYS A 74 -69.96 24.43 -30.10
C CYS A 74 -70.63 24.49 -28.71
N LYS A 75 -70.90 23.33 -28.11
CA LYS A 75 -71.35 23.22 -26.71
C LYS A 75 -70.31 23.81 -25.77
N HIS A 76 -70.76 24.24 -24.59
CA HIS A 76 -69.87 24.69 -23.51
C HIS A 76 -68.73 23.68 -23.25
N GLY A 77 -67.50 24.18 -23.18
CA GLY A 77 -66.29 23.36 -23.01
C GLY A 77 -65.67 22.82 -24.30
N PHE A 78 -66.26 23.10 -25.46
CA PHE A 78 -65.71 22.74 -26.78
C PHE A 78 -65.35 24.00 -27.59
N THR A 79 -64.35 23.91 -28.45
CA THR A 79 -63.87 24.97 -29.32
C THR A 79 -63.81 24.48 -30.77
N GLY A 80 -63.94 25.40 -31.72
CA GLY A 80 -64.08 25.11 -33.15
C GLY A 80 -65.26 25.86 -33.74
N PHE A 81 -65.51 25.64 -35.03
CA PHE A 81 -66.67 26.21 -35.72
C PHE A 81 -67.16 25.26 -36.79
N PHE A 82 -68.45 24.95 -36.77
CA PHE A 82 -69.05 24.03 -37.73
C PHE A 82 -69.86 24.82 -38.76
N LYS A 83 -69.45 24.80 -40.04
CA LYS A 83 -70.14 25.54 -41.11
C LYS A 83 -71.04 24.61 -41.92
N ILE A 84 -72.32 24.95 -41.97
CA ILE A 84 -73.33 24.23 -42.76
C ILE A 84 -73.97 25.17 -43.79
N LYS A 85 -74.39 24.61 -44.92
CA LYS A 85 -75.07 25.34 -46.00
C LYS A 85 -76.37 24.64 -46.34
N CYS A 86 -77.43 25.42 -46.46
CA CYS A 86 -78.69 24.93 -47.00
C CYS A 86 -78.59 24.80 -48.53
N SER A 87 -78.79 23.60 -49.07
CA SER A 87 -78.86 23.38 -50.53
C SER A 87 -80.07 22.48 -50.84
N GLY A 88 -81.13 23.09 -51.36
CA GLY A 88 -82.36 22.41 -51.79
C GLY A 88 -83.13 21.74 -50.65
N GLY A 89 -83.28 22.39 -49.49
CA GLY A 89 -83.98 21.84 -48.32
C GLY A 89 -83.15 20.88 -47.46
N VAL A 90 -81.90 20.58 -47.85
CA VAL A 90 -80.98 19.69 -47.12
C VAL A 90 -79.75 20.45 -46.65
N TRP A 91 -79.33 20.18 -45.41
CA TRP A 91 -78.09 20.71 -44.86
C TRP A 91 -76.87 19.96 -45.40
N THR A 92 -75.98 20.68 -46.08
CA THR A 92 -74.72 20.15 -46.60
C THR A 92 -73.54 20.68 -45.79
N LYS A 93 -72.58 19.80 -45.47
CA LYS A 93 -71.32 20.19 -44.80
C LYS A 93 -70.41 20.87 -45.81
N VAL A 94 -69.98 22.11 -45.54
CA VAL A 94 -69.20 22.88 -46.51
C VAL A 94 -67.70 22.85 -46.22
N LEU A 95 -67.27 23.24 -45.02
CA LEU A 95 -65.89 23.08 -44.51
C LEU A 95 -65.82 23.76 -43.13
N GLY A 96 -65.19 23.12 -42.14
CA GLY A 96 -64.98 23.67 -40.79
C GLY A 96 -64.36 22.64 -39.83
N ASP A 97 -63.66 23.11 -38.80
CA ASP A 97 -63.03 22.26 -37.79
C ASP A 97 -64.12 21.61 -36.90
N LYS A 98 -63.94 20.32 -36.58
CA LYS A 98 -64.83 19.62 -35.64
C LYS A 98 -64.76 20.31 -34.28
N CYS A 99 -65.88 20.41 -33.55
CA CYS A 99 -65.84 20.87 -32.16
C CYS A 99 -65.03 19.88 -31.32
N THR A 100 -63.83 20.28 -30.91
CA THR A 100 -62.93 19.53 -30.05
C THR A 100 -62.97 20.08 -28.64
N ALA A 101 -62.65 19.25 -27.66
CA ALA A 101 -62.59 19.69 -26.27
C ALA A 101 -61.61 20.87 -26.15
N LYS A 102 -62.05 21.94 -25.47
CA LYS A 102 -61.22 23.12 -25.25
C LYS A 102 -60.05 22.75 -24.34
N SER A 103 -58.84 23.12 -24.73
CA SER A 103 -57.66 22.95 -23.90
C SER A 103 -57.66 23.96 -22.75
N CYS A 104 -57.40 23.48 -21.54
CA CYS A 104 -57.16 24.34 -20.37
C CYS A 104 -55.68 24.70 -20.21
N GLY A 105 -54.79 24.20 -21.07
CA GLY A 105 -53.34 24.35 -20.94
C GLY A 105 -52.79 23.64 -19.69
N HIS A 106 -51.57 24.00 -19.30
CA HIS A 106 -50.91 23.37 -18.15
C HIS A 106 -51.70 23.63 -16.84
N PRO A 107 -51.95 22.61 -16.00
CA PRO A 107 -52.70 22.75 -14.73
C PRO A 107 -52.09 23.70 -13.71
N GLY A 108 -50.85 24.13 -13.91
CA GLY A 108 -50.09 25.00 -13.03
C GLY A 108 -49.21 24.19 -12.07
N GLU A 109 -48.01 24.68 -11.81
CA GLU A 109 -47.10 24.05 -10.87
C GLU A 109 -47.42 24.45 -9.43
N SER A 110 -47.14 23.55 -8.50
CA SER A 110 -47.22 23.79 -7.06
C SER A 110 -45.89 23.44 -6.42
N LEU A 111 -45.45 24.27 -5.47
CA LEU A 111 -44.18 24.06 -4.79
C LEU A 111 -44.25 22.79 -3.94
N ASN A 112 -43.26 21.91 -4.11
CA ASN A 112 -43.16 20.62 -3.42
C ASN A 112 -44.37 19.70 -3.66
N ALA A 113 -44.93 19.72 -4.87
CA ALA A 113 -46.00 18.83 -5.27
C ALA A 113 -45.94 18.47 -6.75
N ASP A 114 -46.31 17.24 -7.05
CA ASP A 114 -46.54 16.78 -8.42
C ASP A 114 -48.04 16.63 -8.66
N PHE A 115 -48.46 16.61 -9.93
CA PHE A 115 -49.83 16.30 -10.29
C PHE A 115 -49.91 15.16 -11.30
N THR A 116 -51.01 14.43 -11.25
CA THR A 116 -51.31 13.32 -12.16
C THR A 116 -52.69 13.52 -12.78
N LEU A 117 -52.83 13.14 -14.05
CA LEU A 117 -54.12 13.15 -14.74
C LEU A 117 -54.94 11.95 -14.26
N VAL A 118 -56.05 12.21 -13.56
CA VAL A 118 -56.92 11.18 -12.98
C VAL A 118 -58.19 10.94 -13.80
N SER A 119 -58.56 11.88 -14.67
CA SER A 119 -59.67 11.74 -15.61
C SER A 119 -59.35 12.48 -16.91
N GLY A 120 -59.62 11.84 -18.04
CA GLY A 120 -59.31 12.36 -19.37
C GLY A 120 -58.01 11.80 -19.96
N THR A 121 -57.72 12.15 -21.21
CA THR A 121 -56.52 11.72 -21.94
C THR A 121 -55.49 12.84 -22.14
N ASP A 122 -55.90 14.09 -21.94
CA ASP A 122 -55.07 15.28 -22.13
C ASP A 122 -55.64 16.43 -21.27
N PHE A 123 -55.00 17.60 -21.25
CA PHE A 123 -55.41 18.79 -20.51
C PHE A 123 -56.56 19.55 -21.20
N VAL A 124 -57.64 18.84 -21.49
CA VAL A 124 -58.83 19.33 -22.21
C VAL A 124 -60.11 19.10 -21.41
N PHE A 125 -61.18 19.85 -21.67
CA PHE A 125 -62.45 19.70 -20.97
C PHE A 125 -63.06 18.30 -21.19
N PRO A 126 -63.62 17.60 -20.17
CA PRO A 126 -63.75 17.94 -18.75
C PRO A 126 -62.72 17.19 -17.86
N SER A 127 -61.44 17.20 -18.23
CA SER A 127 -60.40 16.43 -17.56
C SER A 127 -60.14 16.88 -16.11
N GLN A 128 -59.60 15.98 -15.29
CA GLN A 128 -59.31 16.24 -13.88
C GLN A 128 -57.90 15.79 -13.54
N VAL A 129 -57.17 16.64 -12.81
CA VAL A 129 -55.85 16.31 -12.24
C VAL A 129 -55.92 16.24 -10.73
N GLN A 130 -55.06 15.44 -10.12
CA GLN A 130 -54.87 15.32 -8.69
C GLN A 130 -53.44 15.70 -8.34
N TYR A 131 -53.28 16.61 -7.37
CA TYR A 131 -51.99 16.97 -6.80
C TYR A 131 -51.62 16.03 -5.64
N LYS A 132 -50.33 15.71 -5.55
CA LYS A 132 -49.72 14.93 -4.48
C LYS A 132 -48.47 15.66 -4.02
N CYS A 133 -48.41 15.98 -2.72
CA CYS A 133 -47.22 16.61 -2.14
C CYS A 133 -46.02 15.66 -2.18
N HIS A 134 -44.82 16.23 -2.30
CA HIS A 134 -43.56 15.53 -2.15
C HIS A 134 -43.36 15.03 -0.71
N GLU A 135 -42.39 14.14 -0.54
CA GLU A 135 -42.03 13.62 0.78
C GLU A 135 -41.64 14.76 1.75
N GLY A 136 -42.18 14.72 2.97
CA GLY A 136 -41.96 15.75 3.98
C GLY A 136 -42.81 17.01 3.84
N TYR A 137 -43.75 17.01 2.89
CA TYR A 137 -44.73 18.08 2.72
C TYR A 137 -46.16 17.55 2.86
N ILE A 138 -47.05 18.37 3.42
CA ILE A 138 -48.46 18.05 3.62
C ILE A 138 -49.36 19.04 2.89
N MET A 139 -50.46 18.54 2.35
CA MET A 139 -51.42 19.37 1.63
C MET A 139 -52.26 20.19 2.61
N VAL A 140 -52.13 21.51 2.55
CA VAL A 140 -52.94 22.45 3.36
C VAL A 140 -54.16 22.96 2.61
N SER A 141 -54.20 22.80 1.29
CA SER A 141 -55.36 23.14 0.48
C SER A 141 -56.53 22.18 0.70
N ARG A 142 -57.75 22.72 0.73
CA ARG A 142 -58.97 21.92 0.98
C ARG A 142 -59.26 20.87 -0.10
N ASN A 143 -58.81 21.12 -1.33
CA ASN A 143 -59.08 20.26 -2.47
C ASN A 143 -57.78 19.91 -3.21
N PRO A 144 -57.41 18.60 -3.31
CA PRO A 144 -56.26 18.15 -4.09
C PRO A 144 -56.52 18.15 -5.60
N TYR A 145 -57.76 18.34 -6.05
CA TYR A 145 -58.14 18.19 -7.44
C TYR A 145 -58.35 19.54 -8.14
N ARG A 146 -57.96 19.61 -9.42
CA ARG A 146 -58.41 20.65 -10.34
C ARG A 146 -59.11 20.02 -11.54
N ARG A 147 -60.22 20.61 -11.96
CA ARG A 147 -60.98 20.20 -13.14
C ARG A 147 -60.84 21.25 -14.23
N CYS A 148 -60.67 20.80 -15.47
CA CYS A 148 -60.71 21.65 -16.63
C CYS A 148 -62.18 21.98 -16.94
N LEU A 149 -62.55 23.24 -16.71
CA LEU A 149 -63.86 23.81 -17.00
C LEU A 149 -63.83 24.54 -18.35
N ASP A 150 -64.97 25.08 -18.78
CA ASP A 150 -65.08 25.86 -20.02
C ASP A 150 -64.24 27.16 -20.00
N GLN A 151 -64.00 27.72 -18.82
CA GLN A 151 -63.18 28.92 -18.59
C GLN A 151 -61.70 28.61 -18.28
N GLY A 152 -61.31 27.34 -18.10
CA GLY A 152 -59.96 26.95 -17.68
C GLY A 152 -59.96 26.05 -16.43
N TRP A 153 -58.81 25.89 -15.79
CA TRP A 153 -58.68 25.06 -14.59
C TRP A 153 -59.41 25.67 -13.37
N SER A 154 -60.17 24.84 -12.65
CA SER A 154 -60.92 25.24 -11.47
C SER A 154 -60.03 25.67 -10.30
N GLY A 155 -60.42 26.70 -9.55
CA GLY A 155 -59.76 27.11 -8.30
C GLY A 155 -58.30 27.56 -8.49
N ASN A 156 -57.55 27.64 -7.39
CA ASN A 156 -56.10 27.91 -7.42
C ASN A 156 -55.30 26.59 -7.39
N THR A 157 -54.01 26.65 -7.73
CA THR A 157 -53.11 25.50 -7.54
C THR A 157 -53.05 25.10 -6.07
N PRO A 158 -53.22 23.80 -5.73
CA PRO A 158 -53.11 23.34 -4.35
C PRO A 158 -51.74 23.67 -3.74
N THR A 159 -51.68 24.00 -2.46
CA THR A 159 -50.46 24.36 -1.72
C THR A 159 -50.05 23.23 -0.78
N CYS A 160 -48.75 22.91 -0.77
CA CYS A 160 -48.12 21.98 0.16
C CYS A 160 -47.16 22.73 1.08
N GLU A 161 -47.26 22.50 2.39
CA GLU A 161 -46.37 23.08 3.40
C GLU A 161 -45.47 22.00 4.01
N ALA A 162 -44.26 22.39 4.42
CA ALA A 162 -43.33 21.47 5.05
C ALA A 162 -43.90 20.99 6.40
N ILE A 163 -43.82 19.67 6.64
CA ILE A 163 -44.27 19.08 7.90
C ILE A 163 -43.41 19.62 9.05
N LYS A 164 -44.04 19.99 10.16
CA LYS A 164 -43.37 20.55 11.34
C LYS A 164 -43.10 19.48 12.38
N CYS A 165 -41.92 19.50 12.97
CA CYS A 165 -41.55 18.64 14.08
C CYS A 165 -41.92 19.27 15.43
N PRO A 166 -42.18 18.46 16.47
CA PRO A 166 -42.49 18.97 17.80
C PRO A 166 -41.28 19.70 18.40
N ASP A 167 -41.54 20.69 19.26
CA ASP A 167 -40.48 21.27 20.08
C ASP A 167 -39.89 20.18 21.00
N ILE A 168 -38.58 20.15 21.08
CA ILE A 168 -37.86 19.26 21.98
C ILE A 168 -37.75 19.92 23.35
N THR A 169 -37.50 19.16 24.41
CA THR A 169 -37.06 19.69 25.71
C THR A 169 -35.63 19.19 25.95
N VAL A 170 -34.76 20.02 26.53
CA VAL A 170 -33.35 19.65 26.78
C VAL A 170 -32.96 20.09 28.19
N ASP A 171 -31.94 19.42 28.74
CA ASP A 171 -31.31 19.81 30.00
C ASP A 171 -30.72 21.24 29.93
N GLU A 172 -30.66 21.93 31.06
CA GLU A 172 -30.15 23.30 31.16
C GLU A 172 -28.70 23.44 30.67
N ASN A 173 -27.89 22.40 30.83
CA ASN A 173 -26.48 22.39 30.42
C ASN A 173 -26.28 22.16 28.92
N VAL A 174 -27.35 21.81 28.18
CA VAL A 174 -27.32 21.59 26.75
C VAL A 174 -27.56 22.92 26.01
N LEU A 175 -26.61 23.27 25.16
CA LEU A 175 -26.72 24.35 24.19
C LEU A 175 -27.30 23.80 22.89
N VAL A 176 -28.39 24.42 22.40
CA VAL A 176 -28.99 24.07 21.11
C VAL A 176 -28.79 25.21 20.12
N THR A 177 -28.28 24.87 18.94
CA THR A 177 -28.09 25.78 17.81
C THR A 177 -29.11 25.43 16.74
N GLY A 178 -29.95 26.40 16.36
CA GLY A 178 -31.06 26.22 15.41
C GLY A 178 -32.40 26.66 16.00
N ASN A 179 -33.41 26.82 15.15
CA ASN A 179 -34.76 27.25 15.56
C ASN A 179 -35.64 26.04 15.91
N ARG A 180 -35.77 25.73 17.19
CA ARG A 180 -36.60 24.62 17.68
C ARG A 180 -38.09 24.83 17.47
N LEU A 181 -38.58 26.05 17.67
CA LEU A 181 -40.02 26.35 17.68
C LEU A 181 -40.66 26.31 16.28
N GLN A 182 -39.86 26.49 15.23
CA GLN A 182 -40.33 26.47 13.84
C GLN A 182 -39.54 25.47 12.98
N SER A 183 -39.16 24.33 13.56
CA SER A 183 -38.46 23.28 12.83
C SER A 183 -39.40 22.52 11.89
N SER A 184 -39.13 22.61 10.60
CA SER A 184 -39.82 21.87 9.53
C SER A 184 -38.93 20.79 8.92
N TYR A 185 -39.52 19.93 8.09
CA TYR A 185 -38.82 18.88 7.35
C TYR A 185 -37.48 19.34 6.77
N GLY A 186 -36.43 18.57 7.02
CA GLY A 186 -35.07 18.87 6.58
C GLY A 186 -34.26 19.75 7.54
N ASN A 187 -34.89 20.48 8.47
CA ASN A 187 -34.17 21.28 9.46
C ASN A 187 -33.33 20.39 10.37
N VAL A 188 -32.17 20.92 10.77
CA VAL A 188 -31.21 20.23 11.64
C VAL A 188 -30.98 21.08 12.88
N LEU A 189 -31.11 20.46 14.05
CA LEU A 189 -30.70 21.05 15.32
C LEU A 189 -29.35 20.49 15.71
N GLN A 190 -28.43 21.36 16.11
CA GLN A 190 -27.11 20.97 16.58
C GLN A 190 -26.99 21.19 18.08
N PHE A 191 -26.37 20.23 18.77
CA PHE A 191 -26.19 20.24 20.21
C PHE A 191 -24.73 20.44 20.60
N GLY A 192 -24.54 20.98 21.79
CA GLY A 192 -23.25 21.00 22.49
C GLY A 192 -23.45 21.30 23.96
N CYS A 193 -22.39 21.18 24.76
CA CYS A 193 -22.46 21.54 26.17
C CYS A 193 -22.11 23.01 26.37
N ARG A 194 -22.87 23.67 27.27
CA ARG A 194 -22.66 25.06 27.70
C ARG A 194 -21.35 25.18 28.48
N ASN A 195 -21.11 24.25 29.41
CA ASN A 195 -19.85 24.14 30.13
C ASN A 195 -18.87 23.27 29.32
N ARG A 196 -17.62 23.74 29.22
CA ARG A 196 -16.53 23.04 28.50
C ARG A 196 -16.01 21.80 29.23
N LEU A 197 -16.27 21.69 30.54
CA LEU A 197 -15.88 20.54 31.37
C LEU A 197 -16.86 19.35 31.24
N LEU A 198 -17.99 19.53 30.55
CA LEU A 198 -18.98 18.48 30.33
C LEU A 198 -18.78 17.80 28.97
N ALA A 199 -19.18 16.54 28.88
CA ALA A 199 -19.25 15.76 27.66
C ALA A 199 -20.70 15.61 27.19
N LEU A 200 -20.89 15.65 25.87
CA LEU A 200 -22.17 15.42 25.22
C LEU A 200 -22.39 13.91 25.04
N TYR A 201 -23.47 13.39 25.64
CA TYR A 201 -23.90 12.00 25.49
C TYR A 201 -25.16 11.94 24.63
N GLY A 202 -25.06 11.31 23.46
CA GLY A 202 -26.14 11.22 22.48
C GLY A 202 -25.76 11.86 21.12
N PRO A 203 -26.76 12.18 20.27
CA PRO A 203 -26.51 12.70 18.93
C PRO A 203 -25.93 14.11 18.97
N LEU A 204 -25.00 14.40 18.05
CA LEU A 204 -24.46 15.77 17.86
C LEU A 204 -25.48 16.68 17.17
N HIS A 205 -26.33 16.09 16.33
CA HIS A 205 -27.38 16.76 15.62
C HIS A 205 -28.56 15.82 15.44
N ILE A 206 -29.76 16.39 15.37
CA ILE A 206 -30.98 15.68 14.99
C ILE A 206 -31.64 16.38 13.81
N ARG A 207 -32.38 15.62 13.01
CA ARG A 207 -33.04 16.08 11.78
C ARG A 207 -34.53 15.83 11.86
N CYS A 208 -35.32 16.80 11.39
CA CYS A 208 -36.76 16.64 11.23
C CYS A 208 -37.05 15.81 9.97
N GLU A 209 -37.64 14.63 10.17
CA GLU A 209 -37.95 13.68 9.10
C GLU A 209 -39.32 13.94 8.46
N GLY A 210 -39.57 13.29 7.32
CA GLY A 210 -40.79 13.50 6.53
C GLY A 210 -42.08 13.00 7.19
N ASN A 211 -41.95 12.25 8.29
CA ASN A 211 -43.06 11.81 9.14
C ASN A 211 -43.42 12.83 10.24
N GLY A 212 -42.71 13.96 10.33
CA GLY A 212 -42.92 14.97 11.38
C GLY A 212 -42.32 14.61 12.74
N GLN A 213 -41.40 13.64 12.80
CA GLN A 213 -40.64 13.29 13.99
C GLN A 213 -39.16 13.58 13.81
N TRP A 214 -38.46 13.71 14.94
CA TRP A 214 -37.00 13.77 14.96
C TRP A 214 -36.44 12.35 14.79
N ASN A 215 -35.37 12.23 14.01
CA ASN A 215 -34.70 10.94 13.78
C ASN A 215 -34.18 10.27 15.08
N GLU A 216 -33.79 11.08 16.06
CA GLU A 216 -33.27 10.64 17.36
C GLU A 216 -33.72 11.60 18.48
N GLY A 217 -33.58 11.16 19.73
CA GLY A 217 -33.87 11.99 20.92
C GLY A 217 -32.75 13.00 21.25
N PRO A 218 -33.03 14.02 22.08
CA PRO A 218 -32.03 15.01 22.47
C PRO A 218 -30.91 14.40 23.35
N PRO A 219 -29.65 14.87 23.24
CA PRO A 219 -28.53 14.42 24.07
C PRO A 219 -28.56 15.04 25.47
N THR A 220 -27.76 14.49 26.38
CA THR A 220 -27.45 15.07 27.70
C THR A 220 -26.03 15.60 27.76
N CYS A 221 -25.77 16.49 28.71
CA CYS A 221 -24.44 17.03 28.99
C CYS A 221 -24.08 16.74 30.45
N ASP A 222 -23.20 15.77 30.65
CA ASP A 222 -22.82 15.28 31.97
C ASP A 222 -21.30 15.31 32.13
N GLU A 223 -20.81 15.04 33.34
CA GLU A 223 -19.38 14.91 33.60
C GLU A 223 -18.72 13.87 32.67
N VAL A 224 -17.47 14.13 32.32
CA VAL A 224 -16.69 13.27 31.42
C VAL A 224 -16.39 11.94 32.12
N LYS A 225 -17.00 10.87 31.62
CA LYS A 225 -16.83 9.49 32.09
C LYS A 225 -16.58 8.57 30.90
N CYS A 226 -15.36 8.07 30.78
CA CYS A 226 -14.99 7.13 29.72
C CYS A 226 -15.39 5.71 30.14
N LYS A 227 -16.29 5.11 29.37
CA LYS A 227 -16.60 3.68 29.49
C LYS A 227 -15.48 2.85 28.88
N VAL A 228 -15.19 1.73 29.51
CA VAL A 228 -14.19 0.79 28.99
C VAL A 228 -14.74 0.09 27.74
N PRO A 229 -14.01 0.11 26.60
CA PRO A 229 -14.38 -0.64 25.41
C PRO A 229 -14.08 -2.13 25.59
N ASP A 230 -14.61 -2.98 24.72
CA ASP A 230 -14.24 -4.40 24.71
C ASP A 230 -12.76 -4.58 24.31
N ILE A 231 -11.97 -5.18 25.20
CA ILE A 231 -10.53 -5.39 25.00
C ILE A 231 -10.29 -6.86 24.67
N ALA A 232 -9.95 -7.17 23.42
CA ALA A 232 -9.58 -8.52 23.04
C ALA A 232 -8.34 -8.99 23.82
N ASN A 233 -8.41 -10.18 24.41
CA ASN A 233 -7.34 -10.75 25.25
C ASN A 233 -6.94 -9.89 26.45
N GLY A 234 -7.86 -9.08 26.97
CA GLY A 234 -7.62 -8.30 28.18
C GLY A 234 -8.89 -7.96 28.93
N ARG A 235 -8.69 -7.46 30.15
CA ARG A 235 -9.75 -6.98 31.04
C ARG A 235 -9.33 -5.69 31.71
N ALA A 236 -10.23 -4.73 31.82
CA ALA A 236 -10.00 -3.55 32.64
C ALA A 236 -10.34 -3.82 34.10
N HIS A 237 -9.80 -2.99 34.99
CA HIS A 237 -10.04 -3.11 36.42
C HIS A 237 -11.36 -2.47 36.86
N ASN A 238 -11.73 -1.35 36.24
CA ASN A 238 -12.99 -0.65 36.48
C ASN A 238 -13.81 -0.59 35.19
N THR A 239 -15.10 -0.26 35.28
CA THR A 239 -15.99 -0.09 34.13
C THR A 239 -16.02 1.35 33.59
N GLU A 240 -15.75 2.33 34.45
CA GLU A 240 -15.80 3.76 34.14
C GLU A 240 -14.60 4.50 34.75
N TYR A 241 -14.16 5.54 34.05
CA TYR A 241 -13.03 6.38 34.43
C TYR A 241 -13.35 7.86 34.22
N ALA A 242 -13.01 8.70 35.19
CA ALA A 242 -13.16 10.15 35.11
C ALA A 242 -12.07 10.79 34.22
N GLU A 243 -12.32 12.02 33.76
CA GLU A 243 -11.33 12.79 32.99
C GLU A 243 -9.97 12.85 33.68
N GLY A 244 -8.91 12.65 32.90
CA GLY A 244 -7.53 12.63 33.36
C GLY A 244 -7.06 11.28 33.91
N GLN A 245 -7.96 10.33 34.22
CA GLN A 245 -7.57 9.01 34.71
C GLN A 245 -7.02 8.12 33.60
N HIS A 246 -6.08 7.24 33.95
CA HIS A 246 -5.49 6.27 33.02
C HIS A 246 -6.15 4.90 33.13
N LEU A 247 -6.51 4.33 31.98
CA LEU A 247 -7.04 2.97 31.88
C LEU A 247 -5.99 1.96 32.34
N THR A 248 -6.38 1.13 33.30
CA THR A 248 -5.54 0.04 33.80
C THR A 248 -6.11 -1.28 33.30
N ILE A 249 -5.36 -1.94 32.42
CA ILE A 249 -5.75 -3.20 31.78
C ILE A 249 -4.81 -4.32 32.23
N THR A 250 -5.38 -5.51 32.40
CA THR A 250 -4.65 -6.77 32.59
C THR A 250 -4.88 -7.61 31.33
N CYS A 251 -3.81 -7.97 30.63
CA CYS A 251 -3.89 -8.84 29.46
C CYS A 251 -3.86 -10.31 29.87
N ASN A 252 -4.41 -11.18 29.03
CA ASN A 252 -4.33 -12.62 29.18
C ASN A 252 -2.90 -13.13 28.94
N ASP A 253 -2.62 -14.36 29.36
CA ASP A 253 -1.30 -14.98 29.22
C ASP A 253 -0.81 -14.97 27.75
N GLY A 254 0.46 -14.60 27.56
CA GLY A 254 1.06 -14.42 26.22
C GLY A 254 0.71 -13.10 25.52
N TYR A 255 0.00 -12.17 26.19
CA TYR A 255 -0.32 -10.84 25.68
C TYR A 255 0.17 -9.74 26.64
N SER A 256 0.50 -8.57 26.09
CA SER A 256 0.94 -7.39 26.84
C SER A 256 0.24 -6.11 26.36
N PRO A 257 0.04 -5.12 27.24
CA PRO A 257 -0.52 -3.82 26.84
C PRO A 257 0.31 -3.16 25.75
N SER A 258 -0.33 -2.75 24.66
CA SER A 258 0.32 -2.03 23.57
C SER A 258 0.41 -0.53 23.85
N GLY A 259 1.60 0.03 23.62
CA GLY A 259 1.84 1.47 23.69
C GLY A 259 1.72 2.08 25.09
N ARG A 260 1.33 3.37 25.14
CA ARG A 260 1.15 4.12 26.40
C ARG A 260 -0.18 3.77 27.06
N ARG A 261 -0.34 4.05 28.36
CA ARG A 261 -1.61 3.82 29.05
C ARG A 261 -2.67 4.83 28.58
N PRO A 262 -3.80 4.39 28.01
CA PRO A 262 -4.85 5.29 27.54
C PRO A 262 -5.34 6.19 28.67
N GLN A 263 -5.52 7.48 28.39
CA GLN A 263 -6.05 8.46 29.34
C GLN A 263 -7.47 8.85 28.92
N CYS A 264 -8.38 8.97 29.88
CA CYS A 264 -9.73 9.46 29.63
C CYS A 264 -9.69 10.98 29.41
N LEU A 265 -10.22 11.44 28.28
CA LEU A 265 -10.17 12.83 27.86
C LEU A 265 -11.52 13.29 27.31
N ASN A 266 -11.78 14.59 27.38
CA ASN A 266 -12.86 15.24 26.64
C ASN A 266 -12.43 15.57 25.20
N ILE A 267 -12.59 14.61 24.29
CA ILE A 267 -12.19 14.73 22.89
C ILE A 267 -13.36 15.32 22.09
N ARG A 268 -13.21 16.57 21.63
CA ARG A 268 -14.23 17.30 20.83
C ARG A 268 -15.60 17.34 21.52
N LYS A 269 -15.65 17.61 22.83
CA LYS A 269 -16.87 17.62 23.65
C LYS A 269 -17.53 16.25 23.84
N ARG A 270 -16.80 15.15 23.65
CA ARG A 270 -17.24 13.78 23.93
C ARG A 270 -16.22 13.07 24.80
N ALA A 271 -16.69 12.26 25.74
CA ALA A 271 -15.81 11.40 26.54
C ALA A 271 -15.17 10.34 25.63
N GLY A 272 -13.84 10.22 25.66
CA GLY A 272 -13.11 9.27 24.83
C GLY A 272 -11.70 8.99 25.36
N TRP A 273 -11.13 7.88 24.89
CA TRP A 273 -9.78 7.45 25.25
C TRP A 273 -8.73 8.10 24.35
N SER A 274 -7.59 8.51 24.92
CA SER A 274 -6.47 9.11 24.17
C SER A 274 -5.91 8.20 23.06
N GLN A 275 -6.06 6.89 23.23
CA GLN A 275 -5.69 5.85 22.28
C GLN A 275 -6.53 4.60 22.54
N THR A 276 -6.66 3.73 21.54
CA THR A 276 -7.39 2.47 21.69
C THR A 276 -6.59 1.49 22.57
N PRO A 277 -7.17 0.93 23.65
CA PRO A 277 -6.51 -0.11 24.44
C PRO A 277 -6.43 -1.41 23.64
N LEU A 278 -5.22 -1.94 23.48
CA LEU A 278 -4.97 -3.18 22.78
C LEU A 278 -4.01 -4.06 23.59
N CYS A 279 -4.35 -5.34 23.71
CA CYS A 279 -3.43 -6.36 24.19
C CYS A 279 -2.82 -7.04 22.97
N GLU A 280 -1.51 -6.81 22.75
CA GLU A 280 -0.78 -7.42 21.65
C GLU A 280 -0.05 -8.66 22.13
N ARG A 281 0.10 -9.66 21.24
CA ARG A 281 0.82 -10.87 21.57
C ARG A 281 2.28 -10.54 21.88
N VAL A 282 2.78 -11.04 23.00
CA VAL A 282 4.18 -10.89 23.39
C VAL A 282 5.04 -11.58 22.34
N THR A 283 5.91 -10.80 21.70
CA THR A 283 6.90 -11.30 20.75
C THR A 283 8.20 -10.53 20.96
N CYS A 284 9.33 -11.21 20.82
CA CYS A 284 10.63 -10.56 20.78
C CYS A 284 11.00 -10.29 19.32
N GLN A 285 11.26 -9.03 18.99
CA GLN A 285 11.78 -8.64 17.69
C GLN A 285 13.30 -8.75 17.68
N LEU A 286 13.87 -9.28 16.59
CA LEU A 286 15.33 -9.31 16.46
C LEU A 286 15.88 -7.88 16.44
N PRO A 287 16.92 -7.58 17.25
CA PRO A 287 17.59 -6.29 17.22
C PRO A 287 18.23 -6.06 15.85
N GLN A 288 17.82 -5.00 15.14
CA GLN A 288 18.39 -4.69 13.82
C GLN A 288 19.60 -3.76 13.97
N GLU A 289 20.75 -4.34 14.33
CA GLU A 289 21.96 -3.58 14.69
C GLU A 289 23.15 -3.90 13.77
N ARG A 290 24.02 -2.90 13.52
CA ARG A 290 25.19 -3.04 12.64
C ARG A 290 26.19 -4.06 13.20
N GLY A 291 26.70 -4.94 12.33
CA GLY A 291 27.71 -5.92 12.71
C GLY A 291 27.15 -7.15 13.42
N THR A 292 25.82 -7.39 13.38
CA THR A 292 25.18 -8.62 13.87
C THR A 292 24.65 -9.46 12.70
N THR A 293 24.70 -10.78 12.84
CA THR A 293 24.16 -11.76 11.90
C THR A 293 23.40 -12.83 12.68
N TYR A 294 22.28 -13.30 12.13
CA TYR A 294 21.39 -14.28 12.75
C TYR A 294 21.31 -15.52 11.85
N PRO A 295 22.11 -16.56 12.10
CA PRO A 295 22.16 -17.76 11.25
C PRO A 295 20.80 -18.48 11.15
N ASP A 296 20.03 -18.43 12.23
CA ASP A 296 18.73 -19.10 12.39
C ASP A 296 17.53 -18.15 12.15
N GLY A 297 17.79 -16.95 11.64
CA GLY A 297 16.83 -15.84 11.54
C GLY A 297 15.87 -15.93 10.35
N TYR A 298 15.01 -16.96 10.29
CA TYR A 298 14.00 -17.09 9.22
C TYR A 298 12.84 -16.08 9.34
N THR A 299 12.63 -15.51 10.54
CA THR A 299 11.59 -14.52 10.85
C THR A 299 12.14 -13.42 11.75
N ASP A 300 11.51 -12.24 11.77
CA ASP A 300 11.90 -11.10 12.60
C ASP A 300 11.28 -11.12 14.02
N ARG A 301 10.22 -11.91 14.22
CA ARG A 301 9.45 -12.01 15.47
C ARG A 301 9.48 -13.43 16.03
N PHE A 302 9.76 -13.54 17.33
CA PHE A 302 9.86 -14.81 18.05
C PHE A 302 8.92 -14.85 19.25
N LEU A 303 8.30 -16.01 19.48
CA LEU A 303 7.49 -16.26 20.68
C LEU A 303 8.40 -16.50 21.91
N PRO A 304 7.89 -16.27 23.13
CA PRO A 304 8.59 -16.62 24.36
C PRO A 304 9.10 -18.07 24.37
N GLY A 305 10.29 -18.28 24.96
CA GLY A 305 10.96 -19.57 25.03
C GLY A 305 11.76 -19.97 23.79
N LYS A 306 11.70 -19.20 22.70
CA LYS A 306 12.55 -19.43 21.52
C LYS A 306 13.97 -18.90 21.73
N ASN A 307 14.95 -19.71 21.31
CA ASN A 307 16.37 -19.37 21.34
C ASN A 307 16.85 -19.00 19.93
N VAL A 308 17.68 -17.96 19.84
CA VAL A 308 18.29 -17.52 18.58
C VAL A 308 19.78 -17.33 18.78
N SER A 309 20.58 -17.84 17.84
CA SER A 309 22.01 -17.60 17.80
C SER A 309 22.31 -16.24 17.20
N VAL A 310 23.16 -15.45 17.86
CA VAL A 310 23.62 -14.15 17.38
C VAL A 310 25.12 -14.21 17.18
N ASN A 311 25.56 -13.84 15.97
CA ASN A 311 26.96 -13.82 15.58
C ASN A 311 27.38 -12.38 15.26
N CYS A 312 28.52 -11.96 15.81
CA CYS A 312 29.16 -10.70 15.42
C CYS A 312 29.88 -10.87 14.09
N ALA A 313 29.71 -9.90 13.20
CA ALA A 313 30.43 -9.81 11.94
C ALA A 313 31.94 -9.58 12.20
N GLN A 314 32.75 -9.80 11.17
CA GLN A 314 34.18 -9.61 11.26
C GLN A 314 34.54 -8.18 11.73
N GLY A 315 35.45 -8.07 12.71
CA GLY A 315 35.82 -6.79 13.32
C GLY A 315 34.91 -6.33 14.45
N TYR A 316 34.00 -7.18 14.94
CA TYR A 316 33.11 -6.88 16.07
C TYR A 316 33.12 -7.99 17.16
N TRP A 317 32.87 -7.60 18.43
CA TRP A 317 32.74 -8.47 19.61
C TRP A 317 31.53 -8.11 20.46
N PHE A 318 31.00 -9.04 21.25
CA PHE A 318 29.96 -8.70 22.25
C PHE A 318 30.49 -7.85 23.42
N SER A 319 31.72 -8.10 23.84
CA SER A 319 32.39 -7.38 24.93
C SER A 319 33.90 -7.66 24.86
N PHE A 320 34.72 -6.70 25.32
CA PHE A 320 36.17 -6.86 25.45
C PHE A 320 36.56 -8.01 26.40
N ASN A 321 35.76 -8.25 27.45
CA ASN A 321 36.07 -9.24 28.49
C ASN A 321 35.75 -10.67 28.06
N ASP A 322 34.69 -10.85 27.26
CA ASP A 322 34.25 -12.18 26.85
C ASP A 322 34.98 -12.66 25.59
N GLN A 323 35.46 -11.72 24.74
CA GLN A 323 36.06 -11.97 23.41
C GLN A 323 35.23 -12.92 22.51
N GLN A 324 33.97 -13.14 22.87
CA GLN A 324 33.06 -14.01 22.14
C GLN A 324 32.48 -13.26 20.94
N THR A 325 32.46 -13.96 19.81
CA THR A 325 31.81 -13.55 18.56
C THR A 325 30.45 -14.20 18.38
N GLN A 326 30.09 -15.19 19.21
CA GLN A 326 28.79 -15.87 19.17
C GLN A 326 28.16 -15.97 20.57
N LYS A 327 26.87 -15.63 20.68
CA LYS A 327 26.04 -15.79 21.89
C LYS A 327 24.64 -16.27 21.51
N THR A 328 24.00 -17.02 22.42
CA THR A 328 22.59 -17.42 22.26
C THR A 328 21.71 -16.51 23.10
N ILE A 329 20.64 -16.00 22.50
CA ILE A 329 19.62 -15.19 23.18
C ILE A 329 18.30 -15.96 23.27
N THR A 330 17.59 -15.80 24.38
CA THR A 330 16.28 -16.42 24.64
C THR A 330 15.22 -15.35 24.77
N CYS A 331 14.09 -15.51 24.09
CA CYS A 331 12.95 -14.60 24.22
C CYS A 331 12.20 -14.92 25.52
N THR A 332 11.98 -13.91 26.36
CA THR A 332 11.26 -14.07 27.64
C THR A 332 9.77 -13.78 27.50
N GLU A 333 8.97 -14.22 28.47
CA GLU A 333 7.55 -13.86 28.64
C GLU A 333 7.30 -12.34 28.76
N SER A 334 8.35 -11.55 29.02
CA SER A 334 8.28 -10.09 29.06
C SER A 334 8.49 -9.43 27.69
N GLY A 335 8.73 -10.21 26.62
CA GLY A 335 9.08 -9.70 25.30
C GLY A 335 10.50 -9.16 25.20
N LYS A 336 11.36 -9.45 26.19
CA LYS A 336 12.77 -9.06 26.20
C LYS A 336 13.67 -10.24 25.89
N TRP A 337 14.76 -9.98 25.17
CA TRP A 337 15.83 -10.95 24.98
C TRP A 337 16.73 -11.04 26.22
N ILE A 338 17.12 -12.26 26.59
CA ILE A 338 18.11 -12.52 27.65
C ILE A 338 19.25 -13.38 27.10
N SER A 339 20.45 -13.24 27.65
CA SER A 339 21.61 -14.10 27.39
C SER A 339 22.26 -14.42 28.74
N ALA A 340 22.51 -15.70 29.04
CA ALA A 340 23.11 -16.13 30.31
C ALA A 340 22.43 -15.52 31.57
N GLY A 341 21.09 -15.42 31.56
CA GLY A 341 20.31 -14.93 32.70
C GLY A 341 20.24 -13.40 32.86
N VAL A 342 20.91 -12.63 32.01
CA VAL A 342 20.87 -11.17 32.02
C VAL A 342 20.12 -10.64 30.80
N ILE A 343 19.45 -9.48 30.94
CA ILE A 343 18.79 -8.78 29.83
C ILE A 343 19.85 -8.49 28.76
N TRP A 344 19.56 -8.93 27.53
CA TRP A 344 20.40 -8.65 26.39
C TRP A 344 20.26 -7.17 26.04
N MET A 345 21.35 -6.41 26.21
CA MET A 345 21.34 -4.95 26.04
C MET A 345 21.79 -4.50 24.63
N GLY A 346 22.23 -5.44 23.79
CA GLY A 346 22.85 -5.16 22.48
C GLY A 346 24.10 -4.28 22.55
N PRO A 347 24.75 -3.98 21.42
CA PRO A 347 24.99 -4.77 20.21
C PRO A 347 26.42 -5.38 20.21
N CYS A 348 26.85 -5.92 19.07
CA CYS A 348 28.28 -6.15 18.82
C CYS A 348 29.01 -4.80 18.72
N GLN A 349 30.08 -4.65 19.49
CA GLN A 349 30.95 -3.48 19.50
C GLN A 349 32.12 -3.69 18.54
N VAL A 350 32.59 -2.61 17.89
CA VAL A 350 33.80 -2.68 17.08
C VAL A 350 34.98 -3.14 17.94
N ILE A 351 35.80 -4.05 17.40
CA ILE A 351 37.00 -4.51 18.08
C ILE A 351 37.97 -3.34 18.15
N ARG A 352 38.24 -2.91 19.38
CA ARG A 352 39.32 -1.99 19.73
C ARG A 352 40.19 -2.69 20.73
N CYS A 353 41.37 -3.14 20.29
CA CYS A 353 42.32 -3.75 21.21
C CYS A 353 42.80 -2.67 22.18
N GLN A 354 42.50 -2.85 23.46
CA GLN A 354 43.00 -2.00 24.55
C GLN A 354 44.42 -2.42 24.92
N ASP A 355 45.08 -1.68 25.80
CA ASP A 355 46.44 -2.00 26.28
C ASP A 355 46.48 -3.45 26.81
N PRO A 356 47.29 -4.36 26.22
CA PRO A 356 47.37 -5.73 26.69
C PRO A 356 47.99 -5.73 28.09
N ASN A 357 47.37 -6.45 29.03
CA ASN A 357 47.85 -6.55 30.41
C ASN A 357 49.10 -7.47 30.53
N ASP A 358 50.07 -7.31 29.62
CA ASP A 358 51.35 -8.00 29.65
C ASP A 358 52.29 -7.24 30.59
N PRO A 359 52.66 -7.81 31.75
CA PRO A 359 53.49 -7.12 32.74
C PRO A 359 54.92 -6.86 32.26
N ASN A 360 55.36 -7.52 31.18
CA ASN A 360 56.72 -7.46 30.66
C ASN A 360 56.88 -6.45 29.52
N LEU A 361 55.82 -5.70 29.20
CA LEU A 361 55.83 -4.63 28.22
C LEU A 361 56.47 -3.36 28.79
N LYS A 362 57.39 -2.73 28.05
CA LYS A 362 58.08 -1.51 28.50
C LYS A 362 57.17 -0.28 28.52
N GLU A 363 56.27 -0.18 27.56
CA GLU A 363 55.39 0.95 27.33
C GLU A 363 53.98 0.47 26.97
N ARG A 364 52.95 1.22 27.36
CA ARG A 364 51.56 0.90 27.03
C ARG A 364 51.32 0.94 25.53
N LEU A 365 50.58 -0.04 25.01
CA LEU A 365 50.19 -0.06 23.61
C LEU A 365 49.02 0.88 23.35
N ARG A 366 49.11 1.67 22.27
CA ARG A 366 48.01 2.54 21.84
C ARG A 366 46.86 1.67 21.36
N SER A 367 45.64 2.04 21.73
CA SER A 367 44.47 1.32 21.26
C SER A 367 44.33 1.47 19.74
N THR A 368 44.15 0.34 19.06
CA THR A 368 43.94 0.30 17.60
C THR A 368 42.69 -0.51 17.27
N GLY A 369 42.05 -0.20 16.14
CA GLY A 369 40.94 -0.98 15.62
C GLY A 369 41.40 -2.32 15.04
N TYR A 370 40.45 -3.21 14.76
CA TYR A 370 40.69 -4.48 14.07
C TYR A 370 41.60 -4.34 12.84
N GLY A 371 42.61 -5.22 12.71
CA GLY A 371 43.62 -5.17 11.64
C GLY A 371 44.71 -4.11 11.84
N GLY A 372 44.56 -3.24 12.84
CA GLY A 372 45.58 -2.32 13.28
C GLY A 372 46.80 -3.03 13.84
N TYR A 373 47.94 -2.34 13.80
CA TYR A 373 49.19 -2.86 14.34
C TYR A 373 49.90 -1.79 15.16
N ALA A 374 50.71 -2.23 16.10
CA ALA A 374 51.49 -1.36 16.96
C ALA A 374 52.85 -1.96 17.27
N TYR A 375 53.87 -1.10 17.27
CA TYR A 375 55.22 -1.49 17.66
C TYR A 375 55.30 -1.56 19.18
N TYR A 376 55.96 -2.61 19.69
CA TYR A 376 56.14 -2.79 21.12
C TYR A 376 57.58 -3.10 21.48
N ARG A 377 57.92 -2.85 22.75
CA ARG A 377 59.23 -3.15 23.32
C ARG A 377 59.05 -3.84 24.66
N CYS A 378 59.90 -4.81 24.93
CA CYS A 378 59.88 -5.55 26.18
C CYS A 378 60.78 -4.88 27.24
N LYS A 379 60.44 -5.10 28.51
CA LYS A 379 61.29 -4.74 29.65
C LYS A 379 62.60 -5.51 29.60
N GLN A 380 63.60 -5.02 30.32
CA GLN A 380 64.92 -5.63 30.37
C GLN A 380 64.82 -7.10 30.83
N GLY A 381 65.46 -8.00 30.11
CA GLY A 381 65.40 -9.44 30.39
C GLY A 381 64.25 -10.19 29.71
N PHE A 382 63.46 -9.53 28.84
CA PHE A 382 62.39 -10.13 28.02
C PHE A 382 62.60 -9.82 26.53
N ARG A 383 62.12 -10.69 25.64
CA ARG A 383 62.21 -10.50 24.19
C ARG A 383 60.82 -10.60 23.53
N PRO A 384 60.62 -10.00 22.33
CA PRO A 384 59.38 -10.18 21.57
C PRO A 384 59.18 -11.65 21.21
N THR A 385 57.96 -12.18 21.41
CA THR A 385 57.59 -13.58 21.13
C THR A 385 57.75 -13.96 19.66
N ASP A 386 57.39 -13.08 18.75
CA ASP A 386 57.54 -13.32 17.31
C ASP A 386 58.26 -12.16 16.62
N TYR A 387 57.53 -11.07 16.38
CA TYR A 387 58.04 -9.84 15.78
C TYR A 387 57.80 -8.65 16.70
N VAL A 388 58.50 -7.52 16.49
CA VAL A 388 58.30 -6.27 17.26
C VAL A 388 56.99 -5.55 16.95
N ILE A 389 56.04 -6.22 16.28
CA ILE A 389 54.74 -5.69 15.89
C ILE A 389 53.65 -6.58 16.47
N ALA A 390 52.79 -5.97 17.28
CA ALA A 390 51.54 -6.57 17.73
C ALA A 390 50.45 -6.26 16.70
N ARG A 391 49.62 -7.24 16.35
CA ARG A 391 48.45 -7.08 15.47
C ARG A 391 47.16 -7.28 16.25
N CYS A 392 46.20 -6.37 16.06
CA CYS A 392 44.87 -6.47 16.64
C CYS A 392 44.00 -7.42 15.81
N THR A 393 43.68 -8.58 16.39
CA THR A 393 42.91 -9.66 15.76
C THR A 393 41.58 -9.89 16.47
N GLU A 394 40.81 -10.88 16.02
CA GLU A 394 39.56 -11.33 16.65
C GLU A 394 39.73 -11.95 18.04
N ASN A 395 40.96 -12.15 18.52
CA ASN A 395 41.28 -12.65 19.86
C ASN A 395 42.12 -11.63 20.66
N GLY A 396 42.13 -10.36 20.22
CA GLY A 396 42.92 -9.29 20.82
C GLY A 396 44.30 -9.15 20.19
N TRP A 397 45.27 -8.63 20.97
CA TRP A 397 46.64 -8.44 20.51
C TRP A 397 47.33 -9.79 20.29
N THR A 398 47.93 -9.96 19.12
CA THR A 398 48.74 -11.13 18.75
C THR A 398 50.15 -10.67 18.36
N PRO A 399 51.22 -11.36 18.80
CA PRO A 399 51.22 -12.57 19.63
C PRO A 399 50.78 -12.32 21.09
N ASN A 400 50.26 -13.35 21.77
CA ASN A 400 49.91 -13.31 23.19
C ASN A 400 50.53 -14.54 23.90
N PRO A 401 51.48 -14.37 24.84
CA PRO A 401 52.02 -13.11 25.35
C PRO A 401 52.85 -12.37 24.30
N LEU A 402 53.00 -11.06 24.46
CA LEU A 402 53.79 -10.22 23.55
C LEU A 402 55.28 -10.33 23.85
N CYS A 403 55.61 -10.39 25.14
CA CYS A 403 56.97 -10.49 25.64
C CYS A 403 57.18 -11.82 26.35
N GLU A 404 58.12 -12.62 25.82
CA GLU A 404 58.53 -13.88 26.40
C GLU A 404 59.88 -13.78 27.10
N VAL A 405 60.18 -14.76 27.94
CA VAL A 405 61.51 -14.88 28.56
C VAL A 405 62.51 -15.32 27.48
N PRO A 406 63.70 -14.71 27.39
CA PRO A 406 64.74 -15.12 26.44
C PRO A 406 65.12 -16.57 26.71
N SER A 407 65.01 -17.42 25.69
CA SER A 407 65.44 -18.81 25.79
C SER A 407 66.95 -18.86 26.06
N GLN A 408 67.36 -19.53 27.13
CA GLN A 408 68.77 -19.81 27.39
C GLN A 408 69.17 -21.07 26.63
N CYS A 409 70.35 -21.06 25.99
CA CYS A 409 70.89 -22.29 25.43
C CYS A 409 71.50 -23.13 26.54
N ASN A 410 71.33 -24.46 26.42
CA ASN A 410 72.10 -25.40 27.21
C ASN A 410 73.59 -25.17 27.01
N LEU A 411 74.41 -25.53 28.00
CA LEU A 411 75.87 -25.42 27.90
C LEU A 411 76.37 -26.09 26.59
N PRO A 412 77.32 -25.45 25.86
CA PRO A 412 77.87 -26.00 24.63
C PRO A 412 78.35 -27.44 24.83
N LYS A 413 77.94 -28.35 23.94
CA LYS A 413 78.32 -29.75 24.05
C LYS A 413 79.83 -29.91 23.94
N ARG A 414 80.42 -30.79 24.75
CA ARG A 414 81.83 -31.12 24.63
C ARG A 414 82.04 -31.98 23.37
N VAL A 415 82.86 -31.49 22.45
CA VAL A 415 83.26 -32.21 21.24
C VAL A 415 84.62 -32.87 21.48
N GLU A 416 84.73 -34.16 21.17
CA GLU A 416 85.99 -34.90 21.34
C GLU A 416 87.07 -34.38 20.39
N ASN A 417 88.31 -34.32 20.86
CA ASN A 417 89.44 -33.73 20.11
C ASN A 417 89.25 -32.26 19.69
N ALA A 418 88.31 -31.54 20.30
CA ALA A 418 88.15 -30.09 20.17
C ALA A 418 88.39 -29.38 21.51
N VAL A 419 88.70 -28.09 21.44
CA VAL A 419 88.68 -27.16 22.58
C VAL A 419 87.84 -25.95 22.20
N ILE A 420 87.05 -25.46 23.16
CA ILE A 420 86.39 -24.15 23.01
C ILE A 420 87.46 -23.11 23.35
N THR A 421 87.70 -22.17 22.44
CA THR A 421 88.81 -21.19 22.59
C THR A 421 88.48 -20.06 23.56
N GLU A 422 87.20 -19.86 23.85
CA GLU A 422 86.70 -18.83 24.75
C GLU A 422 86.52 -19.38 26.18
N LYS A 423 86.49 -18.49 27.17
CA LYS A 423 86.17 -18.88 28.56
C LYS A 423 84.73 -19.38 28.64
N LYS A 424 84.55 -20.57 29.22
CA LYS A 424 83.23 -21.16 29.45
C LYS A 424 82.40 -20.22 30.33
N ARG A 425 81.19 -19.89 29.87
CA ARG A 425 80.20 -19.13 30.64
C ARG A 425 79.25 -20.10 31.33
N GLU A 426 78.67 -19.67 32.45
CA GLU A 426 77.66 -20.45 33.17
C GLU A 426 76.31 -20.40 32.46
N VAL A 427 76.03 -19.32 31.74
CA VAL A 427 74.78 -19.10 30.99
C VAL A 427 75.11 -18.56 29.60
N TYR A 428 74.43 -19.08 28.58
CA TYR A 428 74.54 -18.63 27.19
C TYR A 428 73.18 -18.10 26.72
N SER A 429 73.15 -16.83 26.35
CA SER A 429 71.95 -16.13 25.88
C SER A 429 71.90 -16.09 24.36
N ASP A 430 70.73 -15.78 23.81
CA ASP A 430 70.50 -15.64 22.37
C ASP A 430 71.53 -14.67 21.74
N GLY A 431 72.19 -15.10 20.66
CA GLY A 431 73.27 -14.37 19.99
C GLY A 431 74.69 -14.67 20.49
N ASP A 432 74.85 -15.26 21.68
CA ASP A 432 76.16 -15.70 22.18
C ASP A 432 76.73 -16.76 21.24
N GLY A 433 77.96 -16.54 20.81
CA GLY A 433 78.74 -17.48 20.02
C GLY A 433 79.70 -18.27 20.90
N VAL A 434 80.00 -19.50 20.50
CA VAL A 434 81.20 -20.18 20.97
C VAL A 434 82.01 -20.70 19.80
N THR A 435 83.32 -20.50 19.88
CA THR A 435 84.26 -20.95 18.86
C THR A 435 84.93 -22.25 19.26
N TYR A 436 84.79 -23.28 18.44
CA TYR A 436 85.50 -24.55 18.57
C TYR A 436 86.80 -24.52 17.77
N LYS A 437 87.83 -25.17 18.31
CA LYS A 437 89.11 -25.40 17.63
C LYS A 437 89.52 -26.85 17.82
N CYS A 438 89.72 -27.57 16.72
CA CYS A 438 90.23 -28.94 16.79
C CYS A 438 91.70 -28.97 17.28
N ARG A 439 92.04 -30.00 18.04
CA ARG A 439 93.41 -30.27 18.53
C ARG A 439 94.33 -30.66 17.37
N THR A 440 95.65 -30.58 17.61
CA THR A 440 96.67 -30.97 16.64
C THR A 440 96.41 -32.38 16.10
N ASN A 441 96.58 -32.54 14.78
CA ASN A 441 96.24 -33.76 14.02
C ASN A 441 94.74 -34.03 13.78
N TYR A 442 93.85 -33.05 14.00
CA TYR A 442 92.42 -33.14 13.64
C TYR A 442 91.98 -31.93 12.80
N ARG A 443 91.02 -32.12 11.88
CA ARG A 443 90.34 -31.08 11.08
C ARG A 443 88.86 -31.03 11.44
N MET A 444 88.23 -29.85 11.30
CA MET A 444 86.83 -29.64 11.67
C MET A 444 85.88 -29.98 10.53
N GLU A 445 84.72 -30.53 10.88
CA GLU A 445 83.56 -30.74 10.01
C GLU A 445 82.36 -30.00 10.62
N GLY A 446 81.82 -29.04 9.87
CA GLY A 446 80.84 -28.06 10.34
C GLY A 446 81.45 -26.67 10.61
N GLU A 447 80.61 -25.73 11.04
CA GLU A 447 81.02 -24.36 11.35
C GLU A 447 81.84 -24.30 12.63
N SER A 448 82.95 -23.54 12.61
CA SER A 448 83.77 -23.34 13.81
C SER A 448 83.13 -22.46 14.86
N VAL A 449 82.13 -21.66 14.48
CA VAL A 449 81.39 -20.79 15.37
C VAL A 449 79.93 -21.21 15.36
N ILE A 450 79.41 -21.62 16.51
CA ILE A 450 77.98 -21.87 16.70
C ILE A 450 77.40 -20.73 17.53
N ARG A 451 76.17 -20.33 17.22
CA ARG A 451 75.46 -19.27 17.94
C ARG A 451 74.21 -19.81 18.60
N CYS A 452 73.93 -19.33 19.80
CA CYS A 452 72.66 -19.59 20.46
C CYS A 452 71.55 -18.83 19.69
N GLN A 453 70.58 -19.55 19.14
CA GLN A 453 69.40 -19.00 18.47
C GLN A 453 68.15 -19.71 19.02
N ARG A 454 67.28 -18.95 19.69
CA ARG A 454 66.01 -19.42 20.30
C ARG A 454 66.20 -20.68 21.17
N GLY A 455 67.26 -20.69 21.99
CA GLY A 455 67.55 -21.80 22.91
C GLY A 455 68.24 -23.01 22.26
N GLN A 456 68.53 -22.96 20.96
CA GLN A 456 69.26 -24.00 20.24
C GLN A 456 70.58 -23.48 19.66
N TRP A 457 71.60 -24.34 19.62
CA TRP A 457 72.87 -24.03 18.98
C TRP A 457 72.79 -24.24 17.47
N THR A 458 72.98 -23.18 16.69
CA THR A 458 72.90 -23.18 15.22
C THR A 458 74.25 -22.77 14.60
N PRO A 459 74.67 -23.35 13.45
CA PRO A 459 73.97 -24.37 12.65
C PRO A 459 73.98 -25.79 13.26
N GLY A 460 74.67 -25.98 14.38
CA GLY A 460 74.77 -27.26 15.08
C GLY A 460 76.20 -27.49 15.58
N THR A 461 76.40 -28.35 16.58
CA THR A 461 77.72 -28.58 17.17
C THR A 461 78.69 -29.27 16.18
N PRO A 462 79.90 -28.72 15.91
CA PRO A 462 80.84 -29.27 14.93
C PRO A 462 81.50 -30.56 15.44
N THR A 463 82.14 -31.31 14.54
CA THR A 463 82.93 -32.50 14.89
C THR A 463 84.39 -32.39 14.41
N CYS A 464 85.31 -33.11 15.07
CA CYS A 464 86.73 -33.08 14.73
C CYS A 464 87.21 -34.46 14.27
N ILE A 465 87.65 -34.57 13.01
CA ILE A 465 88.10 -35.82 12.38
C ILE A 465 89.62 -35.81 12.17
N ARG A 466 90.29 -36.97 12.33
CA ARG A 466 91.76 -37.07 12.31
C ARG A 466 92.33 -36.69 10.93
N LYS A 467 93.41 -35.90 10.91
CA LYS A 467 94.22 -35.58 9.72
C LYS A 467 95.03 -36.83 9.36
N PHE A 468 94.84 -37.36 8.16
CA PHE A 468 95.71 -38.42 7.61
C PHE A 468 96.96 -37.77 7.01
N PHE A 469 98.14 -38.16 7.49
CA PHE A 469 99.43 -37.82 6.87
C PHE A 469 99.88 -39.03 6.05
N PHE A 470 99.97 -38.88 4.72
CA PHE A 470 100.69 -39.84 3.88
C PHE A 470 102.18 -39.48 3.89
N SER A 471 102.99 -40.36 4.48
CA SER A 471 104.45 -40.29 4.40
C SER A 471 104.97 -41.32 3.40
N ASN A 472 105.81 -40.83 2.50
CA ASN A 472 106.75 -41.52 1.60
C ASN A 472 106.19 -42.07 0.28
N GLY A 473 106.75 -41.52 -0.80
CA GLY A 473 106.54 -42.01 -2.15
C GLY A 473 107.19 -43.37 -2.38
N ILE A 474 106.42 -44.26 -2.98
CA ILE A 474 106.86 -45.23 -3.97
C ILE A 474 105.81 -45.21 -5.08
N GLU A 475 106.26 -45.08 -6.33
CA GLU A 475 105.45 -45.09 -7.54
C GLU A 475 104.56 -46.33 -7.65
N HIS A 476 103.29 -46.15 -8.00
CA HIS A 476 102.67 -46.97 -9.05
C HIS A 476 101.75 -46.09 -9.89
N LYS A 477 102.24 -45.81 -11.09
CA LYS A 477 101.51 -45.26 -12.23
C LYS A 477 100.45 -46.29 -12.65
N SER A 478 99.18 -46.03 -12.37
CA SER A 478 98.09 -46.82 -12.96
C SER A 478 96.89 -45.93 -13.26
N ARG A 479 96.69 -45.67 -14.55
CA ARG A 479 95.44 -45.19 -15.15
C ARG A 479 94.30 -46.15 -14.82
N ILE A 480 93.14 -45.64 -14.44
CA ILE A 480 91.83 -46.31 -14.55
C ILE A 480 90.81 -45.19 -14.83
N SER A 481 90.53 -44.81 -16.09
CA SER A 481 89.55 -45.39 -17.01
C SER A 481 88.20 -45.71 -16.37
N CYS A 482 87.23 -44.81 -16.57
CA CYS A 482 85.82 -45.05 -16.32
C CYS A 482 85.34 -46.26 -17.13
N ILE A 483 84.72 -47.24 -16.47
CA ILE A 483 83.84 -48.22 -17.12
C ILE A 483 82.55 -48.26 -16.31
N ALA A 484 81.45 -47.90 -16.98
CA ALA A 484 80.11 -48.11 -16.49
C ALA A 484 79.82 -49.63 -16.44
N THR A 485 79.25 -50.10 -15.33
CA THR A 485 78.61 -51.41 -15.30
C THR A 485 77.22 -51.26 -14.72
N THR A 486 76.23 -51.35 -15.60
CA THR A 486 74.87 -51.76 -15.30
C THR A 486 74.89 -53.15 -14.65
N LYS A 487 74.19 -53.34 -13.53
CA LYS A 487 73.83 -54.68 -13.05
C LYS A 487 72.34 -54.77 -12.77
N VAL A 488 71.71 -55.46 -13.70
CA VAL A 488 70.46 -56.20 -13.55
C VAL A 488 70.63 -57.21 -12.41
N VAL A 489 69.66 -57.30 -11.50
CA VAL A 489 69.51 -58.45 -10.60
C VAL A 489 68.11 -59.02 -10.79
N THR A 490 68.12 -60.27 -11.22
CA THR A 490 67.02 -61.18 -11.55
C THR A 490 66.32 -61.71 -10.30
N VAL A 491 65.00 -61.94 -10.43
CA VAL A 491 64.12 -62.60 -9.45
C VAL A 491 64.01 -64.09 -9.80
N THR A 492 63.90 -64.99 -8.81
CA THR A 492 63.12 -66.26 -8.86
C THR A 492 63.03 -66.94 -7.46
N PRO A 493 62.04 -67.83 -7.22
CA PRO A 493 61.21 -67.85 -5.99
C PRO A 493 61.36 -69.14 -5.15
N ASP A 494 60.76 -69.22 -3.94
CA ASP A 494 59.59 -70.11 -3.66
C ASP A 494 59.08 -70.08 -2.19
N ARG A 495 57.74 -70.28 -2.04
CA ARG A 495 56.85 -70.71 -0.91
C ARG A 495 57.03 -70.06 0.49
N GLY A 496 56.14 -69.19 0.99
CA GLY A 496 54.72 -69.42 1.40
C GLY A 496 54.65 -69.65 2.93
N ARG A 497 53.86 -69.02 3.82
CA ARG A 497 52.60 -68.25 3.79
C ARG A 497 52.54 -67.26 4.98
N LEU A 498 52.10 -66.03 4.66
CA LEU A 498 51.11 -65.13 5.32
C LEU A 498 51.01 -65.00 6.86
N HIS A 499 51.16 -63.77 7.36
CA HIS A 499 50.03 -62.96 7.86
C HIS A 499 50.33 -61.43 7.84
N HIS A 500 49.48 -60.72 7.08
CA HIS A 500 49.01 -59.31 7.15
C HIS A 500 49.92 -58.14 7.59
N GLY A 501 50.05 -57.13 6.70
CA GLY A 501 50.34 -55.75 7.12
C GLY A 501 50.90 -54.78 6.05
N PHE A 502 50.04 -54.32 5.13
CA PHE A 502 50.05 -53.01 4.42
C PHE A 502 51.32 -52.47 3.72
N ALA A 503 51.22 -52.33 2.39
CA ALA A 503 51.95 -51.34 1.58
C ALA A 503 51.05 -50.85 0.42
N LEU A 504 51.07 -49.54 0.14
CA LEU A 504 51.26 -48.93 -1.19
C LEU A 504 50.75 -47.47 -1.22
N PHE A 505 51.67 -46.55 -1.51
CA PHE A 505 51.41 -45.25 -2.13
C PHE A 505 52.44 -45.04 -3.24
N PHE A 506 51.99 -45.02 -4.49
CA PHE A 506 52.62 -44.30 -5.61
C PHE A 506 51.63 -44.23 -6.78
N ARG A 507 51.32 -43.01 -7.24
CA ARG A 507 51.21 -42.57 -8.65
C ARG A 507 50.75 -41.09 -8.66
N THR A 508 51.56 -40.17 -9.19
CA THR A 508 51.62 -39.69 -10.60
C THR A 508 50.62 -38.57 -10.86
N ILE A 509 51.11 -37.38 -11.23
CA ILE A 509 50.34 -36.35 -11.96
C ILE A 509 51.19 -35.83 -13.11
N ILE A 510 50.72 -36.08 -14.33
CA ILE A 510 51.06 -35.34 -15.55
C ILE A 510 49.75 -34.94 -16.24
N SER A 511 49.64 -33.64 -16.51
CA SER A 511 49.06 -32.99 -17.70
C SER A 511 47.60 -32.52 -17.79
N ASN A 512 47.51 -31.28 -18.32
CA ASN A 512 46.54 -30.67 -19.26
C ASN A 512 45.42 -29.80 -18.65
N PHE A 513 45.12 -28.55 -19.10
CA PHE A 513 45.39 -27.85 -20.37
C PHE A 513 45.09 -26.31 -20.28
N PHE A 514 45.88 -25.48 -21.00
CA PHE A 514 45.62 -24.18 -21.69
C PHE A 514 45.17 -22.92 -20.88
N ASP A 515 45.56 -21.68 -21.18
CA ASP A 515 45.92 -21.05 -22.47
C ASP A 515 46.71 -19.72 -22.30
N SER A 516 47.25 -19.21 -23.42
CA SER A 516 47.99 -17.95 -23.70
C SER A 516 49.46 -17.92 -23.25
N GLY A 517 50.44 -17.61 -24.09
CA GLY A 517 50.44 -17.08 -25.45
C GLY A 517 51.74 -16.27 -25.60
N ASP A 518 52.56 -16.65 -26.58
CA ASP A 518 53.61 -15.87 -27.22
C ASP A 518 55.04 -15.72 -26.64
N GLN A 519 55.95 -16.13 -27.53
CA GLN A 519 57.33 -15.71 -27.80
C GLN A 519 58.53 -16.27 -27.01
N VAL A 520 59.23 -17.17 -27.71
CA VAL A 520 60.66 -17.45 -27.60
C VAL A 520 61.45 -16.27 -28.15
N ILE A 521 62.24 -15.60 -27.32
CA ILE A 521 63.41 -14.83 -27.72
C ILE A 521 64.57 -15.19 -26.79
N TRP A 522 65.61 -15.78 -27.38
CA TRP A 522 66.95 -15.86 -26.79
C TRP A 522 67.54 -14.46 -26.67
N LEU A 523 68.09 -14.10 -25.51
CA LEU A 523 69.32 -13.29 -25.38
C LEU A 523 69.73 -13.17 -23.90
N SER A 524 70.76 -13.94 -23.57
CA SER A 524 71.88 -13.61 -22.69
C SER A 524 71.74 -12.41 -21.74
N PHE A 525 71.68 -12.67 -20.44
CA PHE A 525 72.44 -11.90 -19.45
C PHE A 525 72.90 -12.83 -18.32
N MET A 526 74.21 -13.09 -18.31
CA MET A 526 74.95 -13.43 -17.09
C MET A 526 74.71 -12.31 -16.06
N PRO A 527 74.62 -12.65 -14.77
CA PRO A 527 75.84 -12.57 -13.99
C PRO A 527 76.03 -13.78 -13.06
N THR A 528 77.22 -14.36 -13.17
CA THR A 528 78.11 -14.71 -12.05
C THR A 528 77.52 -14.50 -10.65
N LEU A 529 77.28 -15.61 -9.96
CA LEU A 529 77.41 -15.68 -8.51
C LEU A 529 78.34 -16.84 -8.17
N LEU A 530 79.60 -16.44 -7.99
CA LEU A 530 80.51 -17.01 -7.03
C LEU A 530 79.78 -17.37 -5.73
N LEU A 531 79.95 -18.60 -5.27
CA LEU A 531 80.82 -18.89 -4.11
C LEU A 531 80.78 -20.38 -3.82
N CYS A 532 81.84 -21.06 -4.25
CA CYS A 532 82.44 -22.12 -3.45
C CYS A 532 83.76 -21.55 -2.94
N SER A 533 83.83 -21.25 -1.65
CA SER A 533 85.03 -21.43 -0.81
C SER A 533 84.63 -21.20 0.65
#